data_AF-A0A3B4VB63-F1
#
_entry.id   AF-A0A3B4VB63-F1
#
_cell.length_a   1.000
_cell.length_b   1.000
_cell.length_c   1.000
_cell.angle_alpha   90.00
_cell.angle_beta   90.00
_cell.angle_gamma   90.00
#
_symmetry.space_group_name_H-M   'P 1'
#
loop_
_entity.id
_entity.type
_entity.pdbx_description
1 polymer ?
#
loop_
_entity_poly.entity_id
_entity_poly.type
_entity_poly.pdbx_seq_one_letter_code
_entity_poly.pdbx_strand_id
1 'polypeptide(L)'
;MSLISRTRERGDQQEFRSARGKGDQGMQNPGGQMDRPVSFHFLESMLPKAVKRRVHALKRLQVQCANIEAKFYEEVHELERKYAALYQPLFDKRRDVVTGTVEPTDEECEWHSDREEEEELAEEVKEKAAIEDAKKEEATPEEDPKGIPEFWLTIFKSVDMLSDMLQEHDEPILKHLKDIQVKFSEPGQPMSFTLEFHFEPNGYFNNAVLTKVYKMKSEPDASDPFSFEGPEIIDCEGCQIDWHKGKDVTVKTIKKKQKHKGRGTVRTVTKQVPNDSFFNFFNPVKALPDGEMDEDSEFTLATDFEIGHFFRERIVPRAVLYFTGEALEDDESFEEEELEEGDEEEQDEEADDDDDEGDFDPKKEQPQPAECKQQ
;
A
#
# COMPACT_ATOMS: atom_id res chain seq x y z
N MET A 1 -0.08 11.72 -18.86
CA MET A 1 -0.58 12.96 -18.23
C MET A 1 -0.62 12.70 -16.74
N SER A 2 0.42 13.09 -16.02
CA SER A 2 0.49 12.96 -14.56
C SER A 2 -0.45 14.01 -13.96
N LEU A 3 -1.63 13.59 -13.53
CA LEU A 3 -2.47 14.42 -12.68
C LEU A 3 -1.89 14.33 -11.28
N ILE A 4 -1.66 15.51 -10.71
CA ILE A 4 -1.03 15.74 -9.42
C ILE A 4 -1.76 14.94 -8.34
N SER A 5 -1.25 13.77 -7.99
CA SER A 5 -1.53 13.11 -6.73
C SER A 5 -0.92 13.97 -5.63
N ARG A 6 -1.70 14.85 -5.01
CA ARG A 6 -1.31 15.42 -3.72
C ARG A 6 -1.56 14.35 -2.68
N THR A 7 -0.58 13.50 -2.45
CA THR A 7 -0.45 12.81 -1.17
C THR A 7 -0.22 13.88 -0.11
N ARG A 8 -1.20 14.09 0.76
CA ARG A 8 -1.03 14.84 2.00
C ARG A 8 -1.29 13.89 3.14
N GLU A 9 -0.32 13.83 4.06
CA GLU A 9 -0.22 12.87 5.15
C GLU A 9 -1.51 12.74 5.98
N ARG A 10 -1.93 11.49 6.22
CA ARG A 10 -2.97 11.13 7.19
C ARG A 10 -2.50 11.51 8.59
N GLY A 11 -3.18 12.47 9.21
CA GLY A 11 -3.05 12.75 10.64
C GLY A 11 -4.19 12.10 11.41
N ASP A 12 -3.91 10.97 12.07
CA ASP A 12 -4.83 10.28 12.99
C ASP A 12 -5.39 11.24 14.05
N GLN A 13 -6.72 11.33 14.16
CA GLN A 13 -7.40 11.97 15.28
C GLN A 13 -8.18 10.92 16.08
N GLN A 14 -7.55 10.49 17.17
CA GLN A 14 -8.10 9.60 18.17
C GLN A 14 -9.19 10.31 19.00
N GLU A 15 -10.43 9.83 18.95
CA GLU A 15 -11.55 10.32 19.78
C GLU A 15 -11.30 10.02 21.27
N PHE A 16 -11.45 11.02 22.16
CA PHE A 16 -11.51 10.78 23.60
C PHE A 16 -12.79 11.35 24.24
N ARG A 17 -13.61 10.41 24.72
CA ARG A 17 -14.84 10.64 25.49
C ARG A 17 -14.54 11.26 26.87
N SER A 18 -15.31 12.30 27.24
CA SER A 18 -15.15 13.04 28.50
C SER A 18 -15.94 12.42 29.66
N ALA A 19 -15.25 12.02 30.73
CA ALA A 19 -15.85 11.70 32.03
C ALA A 19 -15.37 12.70 33.10
N ARG A 20 -16.32 13.24 33.87
CA ARG A 20 -16.17 14.37 34.78
C ARG A 20 -16.07 13.87 36.24
N GLY A 21 -15.03 14.29 37.00
CA GLY A 21 -14.90 14.04 38.44
C GLY A 21 -13.92 15.01 39.11
N LYS A 22 -14.21 15.47 40.34
CA LYS A 22 -13.75 16.73 40.97
C LYS A 22 -12.53 16.64 41.91
N GLY A 23 -11.82 17.78 42.03
CA GLY A 23 -11.20 18.36 43.26
C GLY A 23 -9.74 17.93 43.53
N ASP A 24 -8.84 18.69 44.15
CA ASP A 24 -8.73 20.07 44.65
C ASP A 24 -7.24 20.28 45.04
N GLN A 25 -6.72 21.50 44.88
CA GLN A 25 -5.54 22.16 45.48
C GLN A 25 -4.12 21.53 45.57
N GLY A 26 -3.13 22.28 45.05
CA GLY A 26 -1.71 22.22 45.42
C GLY A 26 -0.85 23.28 44.70
N MET A 27 -0.08 24.06 45.44
CA MET A 27 0.63 25.30 45.05
C MET A 27 1.86 25.13 44.11
N GLN A 28 2.13 26.26 43.43
CA GLN A 28 3.25 26.71 42.55
C GLN A 28 4.68 26.17 42.79
N ASN A 29 5.41 25.95 41.67
CA ASN A 29 6.75 26.52 41.43
C ASN A 29 7.07 26.56 39.90
N PRO A 30 7.94 27.47 39.41
CA PRO A 30 8.09 27.83 38.01
C PRO A 30 9.24 27.06 37.33
N GLY A 31 8.98 26.48 36.16
CA GLY A 31 10.01 25.85 35.35
C GLY A 31 9.40 25.01 34.24
N GLY A 32 9.84 25.26 33.00
CA GLY A 32 9.51 24.43 31.84
C GLY A 32 8.16 24.77 31.19
N GLN A 33 8.12 25.87 30.44
CA GLN A 33 7.08 26.06 29.44
C GLN A 33 7.39 25.13 28.26
N MET A 34 7.06 23.85 28.40
CA MET A 34 6.91 22.97 27.26
C MET A 34 5.56 23.30 26.63
N ASP A 35 5.62 23.88 25.43
CA ASP A 35 4.46 24.12 24.55
C ASP A 35 3.67 22.83 24.41
N ARG A 36 2.58 22.71 25.18
CA ARG A 36 1.54 21.73 24.86
C ARG A 36 0.78 22.29 23.65
N PRO A 37 0.55 21.50 22.60
CA PRO A 37 -0.23 21.96 21.47
C PRO A 37 -1.61 22.36 21.97
N VAL A 38 -1.88 23.66 21.90
CA VAL A 38 -3.16 24.22 22.30
C VAL A 38 -4.19 23.69 21.32
N SER A 39 -5.09 22.80 21.77
CA SER A 39 -6.17 22.28 20.93
C SER A 39 -6.84 23.43 20.17
N PHE A 40 -6.93 23.32 18.85
CA PHE A 40 -7.47 24.37 17.97
C PHE A 40 -8.89 24.82 18.40
N HIS A 41 -9.65 23.90 18.98
CA HIS A 41 -10.98 24.16 19.53
C HIS A 41 -10.96 25.12 20.73
N PHE A 42 -9.87 25.14 21.51
CA PHE A 42 -9.64 26.09 22.60
C PHE A 42 -9.23 27.48 22.06
N LEU A 43 -8.39 27.53 21.03
CA LEU A 43 -8.00 28.78 20.35
C LEU A 43 -9.20 29.48 19.71
N GLU A 44 -10.05 28.76 18.97
CA GLU A 44 -11.27 29.32 18.38
C GLU A 44 -12.20 29.88 19.45
N SER A 45 -12.28 29.23 20.63
CA SER A 45 -13.10 29.68 21.75
C SER A 45 -12.63 31.01 22.39
N MET A 46 -11.33 31.33 22.28
CA MET A 46 -10.74 32.56 22.82
C MET A 46 -10.83 33.76 21.87
N LEU A 47 -11.22 33.54 20.60
CA LEU A 47 -11.34 34.61 19.62
C LEU A 47 -12.50 35.56 19.97
N PRO A 48 -12.34 36.89 19.75
CA PRO A 48 -13.45 37.84 19.86
C PRO A 48 -14.62 37.45 18.97
N LYS A 49 -15.86 37.76 19.40
CA LYS A 49 -17.09 37.41 18.64
C LYS A 49 -17.05 37.88 17.18
N ALA A 50 -16.48 39.06 16.93
CA ALA A 50 -16.33 39.59 15.58
C ALA A 50 -15.38 38.74 14.72
N VAL A 51 -14.30 38.22 15.32
CA VAL A 51 -13.33 37.35 14.64
C VAL A 51 -13.94 35.96 14.40
N LYS A 52 -14.61 35.36 15.39
CA LYS A 52 -15.36 34.09 15.22
C LYS A 52 -16.34 34.15 14.05
N ARG A 53 -17.10 35.24 13.92
CA ARG A 53 -18.02 35.44 12.79
C ARG A 53 -17.29 35.46 11.44
N ARG A 54 -16.10 36.05 11.37
CA ARG A 54 -15.27 36.04 10.15
C ARG A 54 -14.75 34.63 9.87
N VAL A 55 -14.24 33.92 10.87
CA VAL A 55 -13.79 32.52 10.74
C VAL A 55 -14.91 31.61 10.25
N HIS A 56 -16.13 31.71 10.81
CA HIS A 56 -17.27 30.93 10.33
C HIS A 56 -17.65 31.29 8.87
N ALA A 57 -17.52 32.56 8.48
CA ALA A 57 -17.73 32.96 7.09
C ALA A 57 -16.67 32.34 6.16
N LEU A 58 -15.40 32.28 6.59
CA LEU A 58 -14.32 31.61 5.86
C LEU A 58 -14.57 30.10 5.76
N LYS A 59 -14.97 29.43 6.85
CA LYS A 59 -15.38 28.01 6.85
C LYS A 59 -16.50 27.75 5.84
N ARG A 60 -17.50 28.64 5.74
CA ARG A 60 -18.57 28.52 4.73
C ARG A 60 -18.03 28.66 3.30
N LEU A 61 -17.08 29.56 3.05
CA LEU A 61 -16.42 29.67 1.75
C LEU A 61 -15.63 28.39 1.43
N GLN A 62 -14.95 27.81 2.42
CA GLN A 62 -14.21 26.57 2.24
C GLN A 62 -15.13 25.40 1.85
N VAL A 63 -16.32 25.28 2.46
CA VAL A 63 -17.33 24.30 2.02
C VAL A 63 -17.78 24.55 0.57
N GLN A 64 -17.89 25.81 0.14
CA GLN A 64 -18.20 26.11 -1.26
C GLN A 64 -17.06 25.68 -2.20
N CYS A 65 -15.80 25.83 -1.80
CA CYS A 65 -14.66 25.30 -2.55
C CYS A 65 -14.75 23.77 -2.70
N ALA A 66 -14.97 23.04 -1.59
CA ALA A 66 -15.11 21.58 -1.63
C ALA A 66 -16.25 21.11 -2.57
N ASN A 67 -17.38 21.83 -2.61
CA ASN A 67 -18.46 21.54 -3.55
C ASN A 67 -18.11 21.82 -5.02
N ILE A 68 -17.18 22.74 -5.30
CA ILE A 68 -16.67 22.97 -6.65
C ILE A 68 -15.66 21.87 -7.02
N GLU A 69 -14.78 21.51 -6.09
CA GLU A 69 -13.81 20.41 -6.26
C GLU A 69 -14.52 19.07 -6.50
N ALA A 70 -15.63 18.79 -5.81
CA ALA A 70 -16.49 17.64 -6.07
C ALA A 70 -16.93 17.52 -7.53
N LYS A 71 -17.38 18.64 -8.12
CA LYS A 71 -17.78 18.69 -9.54
C LYS A 71 -16.60 18.53 -10.49
N PHE A 72 -15.45 19.11 -10.13
CA PHE A 72 -14.22 18.89 -10.88
C PHE A 72 -13.89 17.40 -10.96
N TYR A 73 -13.99 16.68 -9.84
CA TYR A 73 -13.73 15.25 -9.82
C TYR A 73 -14.80 14.40 -10.53
N GLU A 74 -16.06 14.84 -10.54
CA GLU A 74 -17.09 14.23 -11.42
C GLU A 74 -16.67 14.34 -12.89
N GLU A 75 -16.24 15.52 -13.34
CA GLU A 75 -15.75 15.75 -14.71
C GLU A 75 -14.48 14.96 -15.02
N VAL A 76 -13.53 14.85 -14.07
CA VAL A 76 -12.34 14.00 -14.18
C VAL A 76 -12.75 12.54 -14.39
N HIS A 77 -13.72 12.05 -13.62
CA HIS A 77 -14.18 10.68 -13.78
C HIS A 77 -14.82 10.44 -15.16
N GLU A 78 -15.54 11.41 -15.73
CA GLU A 78 -16.01 11.30 -17.12
C GLU A 78 -14.87 11.26 -18.13
N LEU A 79 -13.81 12.03 -17.86
CA LEU A 79 -12.60 12.05 -18.67
C LEU A 79 -11.86 10.72 -18.60
N GLU A 80 -11.72 10.14 -17.41
CA GLU A 80 -11.15 8.80 -17.20
C GLU A 80 -11.89 7.76 -18.02
N ARG A 81 -13.23 7.75 -17.99
CA ARG A 81 -14.04 6.84 -18.80
C ARG A 81 -13.75 6.99 -20.30
N LYS A 82 -13.65 8.23 -20.79
CA LYS A 82 -13.33 8.52 -22.19
C LYS A 82 -11.97 7.95 -22.59
N TYR A 83 -10.94 8.17 -21.76
CA TYR A 83 -9.59 7.70 -22.06
C TYR A 83 -9.42 6.20 -21.83
N ALA A 84 -10.14 5.59 -20.89
CA ALA A 84 -10.19 4.14 -20.70
C ALA A 84 -10.63 3.42 -21.99
N ALA A 85 -11.60 3.97 -22.72
CA ALA A 85 -12.02 3.45 -24.01
C ALA A 85 -10.92 3.56 -25.10
N LEU A 86 -10.01 4.53 -24.99
CA LEU A 86 -8.87 4.69 -25.90
C LEU A 86 -7.71 3.74 -25.54
N TYR A 87 -7.53 3.42 -24.27
CA TYR A 87 -6.53 2.45 -23.81
C TYR A 87 -6.97 1.00 -24.02
N GLN A 88 -8.27 0.72 -24.00
CA GLN A 88 -8.80 -0.64 -24.08
C GLN A 88 -8.24 -1.45 -25.29
N PRO A 89 -8.16 -0.91 -26.52
CA PRO A 89 -7.56 -1.65 -27.64
C PRO A 89 -6.08 -1.98 -27.44
N LEU A 90 -5.32 -1.13 -26.73
CA LEU A 90 -3.92 -1.38 -26.40
C LEU A 90 -3.79 -2.50 -25.35
N PHE A 91 -4.66 -2.50 -24.33
CA PHE A 91 -4.70 -3.56 -23.33
C PHE A 91 -5.20 -4.88 -23.90
N ASP A 92 -6.13 -4.86 -24.86
CA ASP A 92 -6.55 -6.04 -25.60
C ASP A 92 -5.38 -6.63 -26.41
N LYS A 93 -4.60 -5.79 -27.11
CA LYS A 93 -3.37 -6.22 -27.78
C LYS A 93 -2.36 -6.80 -26.80
N ARG A 94 -2.11 -6.14 -25.66
CA ARG A 94 -1.23 -6.65 -24.59
C ARG A 94 -1.65 -8.05 -24.15
N ARG A 95 -2.94 -8.25 -23.86
CA ARG A 95 -3.49 -9.58 -23.51
C ARG A 95 -3.21 -10.59 -24.62
N ASP A 96 -3.45 -10.23 -25.87
CA ASP A 96 -3.28 -11.14 -27.00
C ASP A 96 -1.82 -11.57 -27.19
N VAL A 97 -0.85 -10.68 -26.93
CA VAL A 97 0.60 -10.99 -26.88
C VAL A 97 0.94 -11.85 -25.66
N VAL A 98 0.53 -11.43 -24.46
CA VAL A 98 0.78 -12.16 -23.20
C VAL A 98 0.25 -13.60 -23.27
N THR A 99 -0.89 -13.83 -23.93
CA THR A 99 -1.49 -15.16 -24.07
C THR A 99 -0.97 -15.95 -25.28
N GLY A 100 -0.12 -15.37 -26.13
CA GLY A 100 0.36 -15.97 -27.37
C GLY A 100 -0.77 -16.25 -28.38
N THR A 101 -1.79 -15.39 -28.39
CA THR A 101 -2.87 -15.43 -29.39
C THR A 101 -2.44 -14.69 -30.66
N VAL A 102 -1.59 -13.68 -30.51
CA VAL A 102 -0.97 -12.90 -31.60
C VAL A 102 0.52 -12.84 -31.33
N GLU A 103 1.32 -13.20 -32.34
CA GLU A 103 2.76 -12.95 -32.32
C GLU A 103 3.04 -11.52 -32.79
N PRO A 104 3.83 -10.73 -32.05
CA PRO A 104 4.26 -9.40 -32.48
C PRO A 104 5.01 -9.42 -33.81
N THR A 105 4.89 -8.35 -34.58
CA THR A 105 5.71 -8.15 -35.79
C THR A 105 7.09 -7.59 -35.44
N ASP A 106 8.09 -7.81 -36.30
CA ASP A 106 9.45 -7.27 -36.09
C ASP A 106 9.43 -5.74 -35.83
N GLU A 107 8.60 -5.01 -36.57
CA GLU A 107 8.39 -3.56 -36.43
C GLU A 107 7.76 -3.16 -35.08
N GLU A 108 6.91 -4.03 -34.50
CA GLU A 108 6.32 -3.82 -33.16
C GLU A 108 7.30 -4.16 -32.03
N CYS A 109 8.34 -4.94 -32.31
CA CYS A 109 9.40 -5.31 -31.38
C CYS A 109 10.59 -4.33 -31.40
N GLU A 110 10.69 -3.45 -32.40
CA GLU A 110 11.71 -2.40 -32.43
C GLU A 110 11.49 -1.42 -31.27
N TRP A 111 12.24 -1.62 -30.19
CA TRP A 111 12.22 -0.78 -29.00
C TRP A 111 13.61 -0.24 -28.70
N HIS A 112 13.84 1.04 -28.95
CA HIS A 112 15.09 1.70 -28.56
C HIS A 112 15.06 1.92 -27.04
N SER A 113 15.71 1.03 -26.29
CA SER A 113 16.01 1.30 -24.88
C SER A 113 17.44 1.81 -24.74
N ASP A 114 17.64 2.80 -23.87
CA ASP A 114 19.00 3.24 -23.48
C ASP A 114 19.80 2.07 -22.88
N ARG A 115 19.09 1.05 -22.36
CA ARG A 115 19.63 -0.22 -21.84
C ARG A 115 20.19 -1.13 -22.92
N GLU A 116 19.61 -1.14 -24.14
CA GLU A 116 20.19 -1.86 -25.28
C GLU A 116 21.50 -1.20 -25.73
N GLU A 117 21.61 0.13 -25.66
CA GLU A 117 22.88 0.83 -25.91
C GLU A 117 23.91 0.51 -24.82
N GLU A 118 23.51 0.42 -23.55
CA GLU A 118 24.38 -0.01 -22.44
C GLU A 118 24.77 -1.49 -22.50
N GLU A 119 23.87 -2.39 -22.91
CA GLU A 119 24.16 -3.81 -23.11
C GLU A 119 25.03 -4.04 -24.35
N GLU A 120 24.78 -3.36 -25.47
CA GLU A 120 25.68 -3.36 -26.62
C GLU A 120 27.06 -2.80 -26.24
N LEU A 121 27.12 -1.74 -25.42
CA LEU A 121 28.37 -1.19 -24.92
C LEU A 121 29.05 -2.17 -23.95
N ALA A 122 28.31 -2.85 -23.08
CA ALA A 122 28.83 -3.84 -22.15
C ALA A 122 29.33 -5.11 -22.87
N GLU A 123 28.61 -5.57 -23.90
CA GLU A 123 29.02 -6.67 -24.78
C GLU A 123 30.22 -6.27 -25.65
N GLU A 124 30.29 -5.04 -26.18
CA GLU A 124 31.50 -4.54 -26.84
C GLU A 124 32.70 -4.48 -25.88
N VAL A 125 32.48 -4.10 -24.62
CA VAL A 125 33.52 -4.06 -23.58
C VAL A 125 33.95 -5.48 -23.20
N LYS A 126 33.00 -6.44 -23.10
CA LYS A 126 33.29 -7.86 -22.88
C LYS A 126 34.00 -8.50 -24.08
N GLU A 127 33.60 -8.21 -25.32
CA GLU A 127 34.26 -8.71 -26.53
C GLU A 127 35.68 -8.16 -26.65
N LYS A 128 35.89 -6.89 -26.28
CA LYS A 128 37.23 -6.29 -26.18
C LYS A 128 38.06 -6.86 -25.01
N ALA A 129 37.43 -7.42 -23.98
CA ALA A 129 38.09 -8.07 -22.84
C ALA A 129 38.31 -9.58 -23.03
N ALA A 130 37.51 -10.27 -23.86
CA ALA A 130 37.45 -11.73 -23.98
C ALA A 130 38.34 -12.31 -25.11
N ILE A 131 39.53 -11.75 -25.34
CA ILE A 131 40.53 -12.35 -26.24
C ILE A 131 41.28 -13.54 -25.57
N GLU A 132 41.10 -13.81 -24.28
CA GLU A 132 41.59 -15.05 -23.64
C GLU A 132 40.55 -15.65 -22.68
N ASP A 133 39.65 -16.49 -23.19
CA ASP A 133 39.40 -17.89 -22.76
C ASP A 133 38.12 -18.42 -23.42
N ALA A 134 38.26 -19.39 -24.31
CA ALA A 134 37.13 -19.99 -25.02
C ALA A 134 36.61 -21.21 -24.26
N LYS A 135 35.44 -21.08 -23.64
CA LYS A 135 34.56 -22.22 -23.32
C LYS A 135 33.16 -21.97 -23.88
N LYS A 136 32.84 -22.72 -24.94
CA LYS A 136 31.47 -22.90 -25.44
C LYS A 136 30.64 -23.62 -24.38
N GLU A 137 29.62 -22.94 -23.86
CA GLU A 137 28.48 -23.61 -23.23
C GLU A 137 27.54 -24.14 -24.32
N GLU A 138 27.05 -25.35 -24.10
CA GLU A 138 26.08 -26.01 -24.98
C GLU A 138 24.71 -25.34 -24.80
N ALA A 139 24.20 -24.74 -25.89
CA ALA A 139 22.85 -24.21 -25.94
C ALA A 139 21.83 -25.34 -25.68
N THR A 140 21.08 -25.19 -24.60
CA THR A 140 19.85 -25.94 -24.35
C THR A 140 18.86 -25.67 -25.48
N PRO A 141 18.04 -26.66 -25.89
CA PRO A 141 17.01 -26.43 -26.90
C PRO A 141 16.07 -25.34 -26.41
N GLU A 142 15.93 -24.27 -27.20
CA GLU A 142 14.89 -23.25 -27.01
C GLU A 142 13.54 -23.96 -27.10
N GLU A 143 12.91 -24.18 -25.94
CA GLU A 143 11.46 -24.31 -25.94
C GLU A 143 10.92 -22.95 -26.39
N ASP A 144 10.03 -22.95 -27.37
CA ASP A 144 9.32 -21.76 -27.85
C ASP A 144 8.04 -21.64 -26.99
N PRO A 145 8.08 -20.93 -25.84
CA PRO A 145 6.93 -20.84 -24.95
C PRO A 145 5.82 -20.05 -25.63
N LYS A 146 4.59 -20.54 -25.51
CA LYS A 146 3.43 -19.80 -26.03
C LYS A 146 3.17 -18.56 -25.17
N GLY A 147 3.24 -17.38 -25.78
CA GLY A 147 2.99 -16.11 -25.11
C GLY A 147 4.05 -15.79 -24.06
N ILE A 148 3.65 -15.10 -22.99
CA ILE A 148 4.51 -14.78 -21.85
C ILE A 148 4.00 -15.56 -20.63
N PRO A 149 4.58 -16.74 -20.33
CA PRO A 149 4.15 -17.57 -19.22
C PRO A 149 4.20 -16.80 -17.89
N GLU A 150 3.20 -17.03 -17.04
CA GLU A 150 3.16 -16.52 -15.67
C GLU A 150 3.20 -14.99 -15.55
N PHE A 151 2.97 -14.22 -16.63
CA PHE A 151 3.06 -12.75 -16.66
C PHE A 151 2.44 -12.06 -15.43
N TRP A 152 1.16 -12.32 -15.15
CA TRP A 152 0.50 -11.73 -13.99
C TRP A 152 0.98 -12.33 -12.66
N LEU A 153 1.26 -13.63 -12.61
CA LEU A 153 1.77 -14.27 -11.39
C LEU A 153 3.14 -13.70 -10.99
N THR A 154 4.01 -13.40 -11.97
CA THR A 154 5.29 -12.71 -11.72
C THR A 154 5.05 -11.36 -11.08
N ILE A 155 4.11 -10.55 -11.60
CA ILE A 155 3.74 -9.25 -10.99
C ILE A 155 3.22 -9.45 -9.55
N PHE A 156 2.36 -10.45 -9.32
CA PHE A 156 1.87 -10.75 -7.97
C PHE A 156 2.99 -11.11 -6.99
N LYS A 157 4.09 -11.70 -7.48
CA LYS A 157 5.24 -12.11 -6.66
C LYS A 157 6.25 -10.99 -6.44
N SER A 158 6.42 -10.11 -7.43
CA SER A 158 7.43 -9.05 -7.40
C SER A 158 6.97 -7.81 -6.65
N VAL A 159 5.65 -7.58 -6.57
CA VAL A 159 5.10 -6.40 -5.89
C VAL A 159 4.74 -6.73 -4.45
N ASP A 160 5.44 -6.13 -3.49
CA ASP A 160 5.32 -6.41 -2.05
C ASP A 160 3.88 -6.49 -1.54
N MET A 161 3.08 -5.45 -1.81
CA MET A 161 1.67 -5.39 -1.39
C MET A 161 0.83 -6.56 -1.93
N LEU A 162 1.13 -7.07 -3.12
CA LEU A 162 0.42 -8.21 -3.72
C LEU A 162 0.99 -9.55 -3.24
N SER A 163 2.30 -9.60 -3.03
CA SER A 163 3.03 -10.78 -2.56
C SER A 163 2.59 -11.18 -1.15
N ASP A 164 2.35 -10.20 -0.28
CA ASP A 164 1.84 -10.41 1.09
C ASP A 164 0.46 -11.09 1.13
N MET A 165 -0.35 -10.91 0.08
CA MET A 165 -1.66 -11.56 -0.03
C MET A 165 -1.57 -13.00 -0.54
N LEU A 166 -0.46 -13.36 -1.18
CA LEU A 166 -0.30 -14.59 -1.94
C LEU A 166 0.12 -15.75 -1.03
N GLN A 167 -0.49 -16.92 -1.23
CA GLN A 167 -0.06 -18.16 -0.59
C GLN A 167 0.42 -19.18 -1.63
N GLU A 168 1.27 -20.13 -1.22
CA GLU A 168 1.84 -21.16 -2.13
C GLU A 168 0.77 -21.93 -2.92
N HIS A 169 -0.43 -22.09 -2.35
CA HIS A 169 -1.54 -22.82 -2.99
C HIS A 169 -2.35 -21.96 -3.96
N ASP A 170 -2.17 -20.63 -3.95
CA ASP A 170 -2.80 -19.70 -4.88
C ASP A 170 -2.04 -19.64 -6.22
N GLU A 171 -0.71 -19.77 -6.18
CA GLU A 171 0.13 -19.65 -7.38
C GLU A 171 -0.33 -20.54 -8.54
N PRO A 172 -0.60 -21.84 -8.35
CA PRO A 172 -1.04 -22.72 -9.44
C PRO A 172 -2.37 -22.28 -10.07
N ILE A 173 -3.19 -21.53 -9.33
CA ILE A 173 -4.46 -20.98 -9.81
C ILE A 173 -4.19 -19.71 -10.61
N LEU A 174 -3.33 -18.83 -10.11
CA LEU A 174 -2.93 -17.59 -10.79
C LEU A 174 -2.14 -17.84 -12.08
N LYS A 175 -1.51 -19.00 -12.27
CA LYS A 175 -0.95 -19.41 -13.59
C LYS A 175 -2.00 -19.42 -14.71
N HIS A 176 -3.28 -19.54 -14.37
CA HIS A 176 -4.39 -19.49 -15.32
C HIS A 176 -4.95 -18.07 -15.55
N LEU A 177 -4.40 -17.05 -14.89
CA LEU A 177 -4.82 -15.65 -15.04
C LEU A 177 -4.25 -15.09 -16.36
N LYS A 178 -5.15 -14.62 -17.23
CA LYS A 178 -4.83 -14.12 -18.57
C LYS A 178 -4.76 -12.61 -18.63
N ASP A 179 -5.65 -11.93 -17.92
CA ASP A 179 -5.76 -10.48 -17.98
C ASP A 179 -6.40 -9.94 -16.70
N ILE A 180 -6.03 -8.70 -16.37
CA ILE A 180 -6.70 -7.89 -15.35
C ILE A 180 -7.15 -6.61 -16.03
N GLN A 181 -8.46 -6.35 -15.96
CA GLN A 181 -9.08 -5.16 -16.57
C GLN A 181 -9.72 -4.26 -15.52
N VAL A 182 -9.74 -2.96 -15.81
CA VAL A 182 -10.47 -1.97 -15.03
C VAL A 182 -11.66 -1.48 -15.87
N LYS A 183 -12.87 -1.67 -15.37
CA LYS A 183 -14.11 -1.19 -16.00
C LYS A 183 -14.77 -0.13 -15.14
N PHE A 184 -14.95 1.06 -15.67
CA PHE A 184 -15.66 2.15 -14.99
C PHE A 184 -17.18 2.00 -15.16
N SER A 185 -17.94 2.52 -14.20
CA SER A 185 -19.41 2.62 -14.27
C SER A 185 -19.89 3.34 -15.53
N GLU A 186 -21.04 2.93 -16.06
CA GLU A 186 -21.62 3.58 -17.24
C GLU A 186 -22.08 5.02 -16.94
N PRO A 187 -22.15 5.91 -17.95
CA PRO A 187 -22.67 7.26 -17.77
C PRO A 187 -24.06 7.28 -17.11
N GLY A 188 -24.20 8.05 -16.03
CA GLY A 188 -25.44 8.18 -15.27
C GLY A 188 -25.66 7.13 -14.18
N GLN A 189 -24.75 6.16 -14.03
CA GLN A 189 -24.69 5.29 -12.85
C GLN A 189 -23.83 5.93 -11.74
N PRO A 190 -23.98 5.52 -10.47
CA PRO A 190 -23.08 5.92 -9.40
C PRO A 190 -21.62 5.62 -9.75
N MET A 191 -20.71 6.51 -9.34
CA MET A 191 -19.28 6.35 -9.61
C MET A 191 -18.77 5.03 -9.02
N SER A 192 -18.25 4.16 -9.88
CA SER A 192 -17.59 2.93 -9.45
C SER A 192 -16.58 2.47 -10.49
N PHE A 193 -15.67 1.60 -10.08
CA PHE A 193 -14.87 0.81 -11.00
C PHE A 193 -14.87 -0.66 -10.58
N THR A 194 -14.68 -1.53 -11.55
CA THR A 194 -14.65 -2.98 -11.38
C THR A 194 -13.31 -3.50 -11.87
N LEU A 195 -12.62 -4.24 -11.02
CA LEU A 195 -11.49 -5.07 -11.42
C LEU A 195 -12.05 -6.41 -11.92
N GLU A 196 -11.68 -6.78 -13.14
CA GLU A 196 -12.04 -8.06 -13.76
C GLU A 196 -10.78 -8.90 -13.95
N PHE A 197 -10.72 -10.06 -13.30
CA PHE A 197 -9.64 -11.02 -13.40
C PHE A 197 -10.08 -12.15 -14.33
N HIS A 198 -9.52 -12.20 -15.53
CA HIS A 198 -9.92 -13.12 -16.60
C HIS A 198 -9.07 -14.38 -16.55
N PHE A 199 -9.70 -15.53 -16.29
CA PHE A 199 -9.04 -16.82 -16.21
C PHE A 199 -9.36 -17.69 -17.43
N GLU A 200 -8.41 -18.52 -17.84
CA GLU A 200 -8.75 -19.65 -18.70
C GLU A 200 -9.54 -20.74 -17.99
N PRO A 201 -10.22 -21.61 -18.76
CA PRO A 201 -10.73 -22.87 -18.23
C PRO A 201 -9.64 -23.61 -17.44
N ASN A 202 -9.90 -23.80 -16.15
CA ASN A 202 -8.93 -24.37 -15.21
C ASN A 202 -9.59 -25.45 -14.34
N GLY A 203 -8.76 -26.17 -13.57
CA GLY A 203 -9.20 -27.26 -12.72
C GLY A 203 -9.63 -26.86 -11.30
N TYR A 204 -9.85 -25.57 -11.04
CA TYR A 204 -10.09 -25.03 -9.70
C TYR A 204 -11.49 -24.45 -9.52
N PHE A 205 -12.00 -23.67 -10.48
CA PHE A 205 -13.34 -23.08 -10.44
C PHE A 205 -13.94 -22.94 -11.85
N ASN A 206 -15.25 -22.66 -11.93
CA ASN A 206 -15.96 -22.52 -13.21
C ASN A 206 -15.99 -21.09 -13.77
N ASN A 207 -15.71 -20.08 -12.95
CA ASN A 207 -15.74 -18.69 -13.35
C ASN A 207 -14.70 -18.43 -14.45
N ALA A 208 -15.11 -17.81 -15.55
CA ALA A 208 -14.18 -17.27 -16.53
C ALA A 208 -13.62 -15.90 -16.09
N VAL A 209 -14.40 -15.16 -15.29
CA VAL A 209 -14.03 -13.84 -14.78
C VAL A 209 -14.39 -13.76 -13.30
N LEU A 210 -13.43 -13.38 -12.47
CA LEU A 210 -13.68 -12.97 -11.08
C LEU A 210 -13.72 -11.44 -11.03
N THR A 211 -14.67 -10.88 -10.30
CA THR A 211 -14.92 -9.44 -10.27
C THR A 211 -14.84 -8.88 -8.86
N LYS A 212 -14.25 -7.69 -8.75
CA LYS A 212 -14.22 -6.89 -7.53
C LYS A 212 -14.64 -5.46 -7.86
N VAL A 213 -15.77 -5.03 -7.33
CA VAL A 213 -16.38 -3.72 -7.57
C VAL A 213 -16.05 -2.79 -6.41
N TYR A 214 -15.61 -1.57 -6.71
CA TYR A 214 -15.39 -0.50 -5.74
C TYR A 214 -16.34 0.66 -6.06
N LYS A 215 -17.20 1.00 -5.11
CA LYS A 215 -18.11 2.15 -5.21
C LYS A 215 -17.41 3.37 -4.65
N MET A 216 -17.57 4.50 -5.34
CA MET A 216 -16.91 5.74 -4.99
C MET A 216 -17.92 6.87 -4.79
N LYS A 217 -17.54 7.86 -3.98
CA LYS A 217 -18.23 9.15 -3.86
C LYS A 217 -17.26 10.28 -4.15
N SER A 218 -17.75 11.34 -4.76
CA SER A 218 -17.04 12.63 -4.90
C SER A 218 -17.72 13.76 -4.11
N GLU A 219 -18.83 13.47 -3.42
CA GLU A 219 -19.55 14.47 -2.62
C GLU A 219 -18.88 14.64 -1.24
N PRO A 220 -18.65 15.90 -0.78
CA PRO A 220 -18.14 16.14 0.58
C PRO A 220 -19.13 15.65 1.64
N ASP A 221 -18.61 15.11 2.73
CA ASP A 221 -19.45 14.67 3.85
C ASP A 221 -20.19 15.86 4.49
N ALA A 222 -21.49 15.71 4.74
CA ALA A 222 -22.28 16.80 5.32
C ALA A 222 -21.94 17.08 6.80
N SER A 223 -21.50 16.05 7.52
CA SER A 223 -21.08 16.12 8.93
C SER A 223 -19.63 16.53 9.08
N ASP A 224 -18.78 16.22 8.09
CA ASP A 224 -17.39 16.65 8.03
C ASP A 224 -16.94 17.07 6.62
N PRO A 225 -17.38 18.25 6.12
CA PRO A 225 -17.08 18.67 4.75
C PRO A 225 -15.62 19.08 4.53
N PHE A 226 -14.79 19.13 5.58
CA PHE A 226 -13.40 19.56 5.51
C PHE A 226 -12.41 18.40 5.37
N SER A 227 -12.85 17.15 5.54
CA SER A 227 -12.07 15.95 5.23
C SER A 227 -12.14 15.55 3.76
N PHE A 228 -12.89 16.27 2.92
CA PHE A 228 -12.94 16.00 1.48
C PHE A 228 -11.59 16.24 0.82
N GLU A 229 -10.94 15.17 0.36
CA GLU A 229 -9.66 15.21 -0.37
C GLU A 229 -9.78 14.78 -1.83
N GLY A 230 -10.94 14.26 -2.22
CA GLY A 230 -11.24 13.83 -3.59
C GLY A 230 -12.20 12.64 -3.61
N PRO A 231 -12.26 11.90 -4.72
CA PRO A 231 -13.05 10.70 -4.82
C PRO A 231 -12.54 9.62 -3.87
N GLU A 232 -13.42 9.12 -3.02
CA GLU A 232 -13.10 8.09 -2.03
C GLU A 232 -13.86 6.81 -2.35
N ILE A 233 -13.20 5.67 -2.14
CA ILE A 233 -13.89 4.38 -2.10
C ILE A 233 -14.69 4.30 -0.82
N ILE A 234 -15.98 4.00 -0.93
CA ILE A 234 -16.91 3.95 0.21
C ILE A 234 -17.40 2.55 0.53
N ASP A 235 -17.29 1.64 -0.43
CA ASP A 235 -17.82 0.29 -0.32
C ASP A 235 -17.18 -0.58 -1.42
N CYS A 236 -17.10 -1.88 -1.17
CA CYS A 236 -16.64 -2.84 -2.16
C CYS A 236 -17.46 -4.13 -2.15
N GLU A 237 -17.61 -4.73 -3.33
CA GLU A 237 -18.32 -5.98 -3.54
C GLU A 237 -17.44 -6.94 -4.33
N GLY A 238 -17.17 -8.12 -3.78
CA GLY A 238 -16.54 -9.19 -4.53
C GLY A 238 -17.56 -10.09 -5.23
N CYS A 239 -17.09 -11.22 -5.75
CA CYS A 239 -17.92 -12.18 -6.46
C CYS A 239 -17.80 -13.59 -5.87
N GLN A 240 -18.86 -14.39 -5.99
CA GLN A 240 -18.81 -15.79 -5.58
C GLN A 240 -17.91 -16.60 -6.54
N ILE A 241 -16.92 -17.28 -5.97
CA ILE A 241 -16.07 -18.22 -6.70
C ILE A 241 -16.74 -19.61 -6.68
N ASP A 242 -17.03 -20.13 -7.87
CA ASP A 242 -17.66 -21.44 -8.07
C ASP A 242 -16.59 -22.55 -8.08
N TRP A 243 -15.99 -22.76 -6.91
CA TRP A 243 -14.95 -23.75 -6.68
C TRP A 243 -15.40 -25.17 -7.07
N HIS A 244 -14.52 -25.87 -7.77
CA HIS A 244 -14.61 -27.30 -7.99
C HIS A 244 -14.47 -28.04 -6.64
N LYS A 245 -15.00 -29.26 -6.59
CA LYS A 245 -15.04 -30.05 -5.35
C LYS A 245 -13.64 -30.27 -4.77
N GLY A 246 -13.40 -29.71 -3.59
CA GLY A 246 -12.13 -29.86 -2.86
C GLY A 246 -10.99 -28.99 -3.40
N LYS A 247 -11.30 -27.99 -4.22
CA LYS A 247 -10.35 -27.02 -4.78
C LYS A 247 -10.44 -25.64 -4.15
N ASP A 248 -11.41 -25.43 -3.27
CA ASP A 248 -11.54 -24.20 -2.49
C ASP A 248 -10.35 -24.05 -1.54
N VAL A 249 -9.47 -23.10 -1.88
CA VAL A 249 -8.27 -22.78 -1.11
C VAL A 249 -8.53 -21.78 0.01
N THR A 250 -9.68 -21.10 -0.01
CA THR A 250 -10.08 -20.14 1.04
C THR A 250 -10.53 -20.84 2.33
N VAL A 251 -10.64 -22.18 2.31
CA VAL A 251 -11.08 -22.97 3.46
C VAL A 251 -10.21 -24.20 3.72
N LYS A 252 -9.89 -24.43 4.98
CA LYS A 252 -9.19 -25.64 5.44
C LYS A 252 -10.16 -26.62 6.08
N THR A 253 -10.09 -27.86 5.65
CA THR A 253 -10.97 -28.93 6.16
C THR A 253 -10.36 -29.65 7.36
N ILE A 254 -10.91 -29.43 8.55
CA ILE A 254 -10.47 -30.07 9.80
C ILE A 254 -11.42 -31.23 10.17
N LYS A 255 -10.87 -32.45 10.30
CA LYS A 255 -11.61 -33.65 10.74
C LYS A 255 -11.53 -33.81 12.26
N LYS A 256 -12.63 -33.54 12.97
CA LYS A 256 -12.74 -33.72 14.42
C LYS A 256 -13.45 -35.03 14.75
N LYS A 257 -12.77 -35.94 15.45
CA LYS A 257 -13.38 -37.17 15.98
C LYS A 257 -14.23 -36.82 17.20
N GLN A 258 -15.53 -37.08 17.13
CA GLN A 258 -16.47 -36.85 18.21
C GLN A 258 -16.94 -38.21 18.76
N LYS A 259 -16.71 -38.46 20.05
CA LYS A 259 -17.16 -39.66 20.74
C LYS A 259 -18.49 -39.39 21.43
N HIS A 260 -19.51 -40.20 21.16
CA HIS A 260 -20.81 -40.06 21.80
C HIS A 260 -20.70 -40.43 23.29
N LYS A 261 -21.04 -39.51 24.19
CA LYS A 261 -21.16 -39.80 25.63
C LYS A 261 -22.35 -40.75 25.83
N GLY A 262 -22.08 -42.01 26.16
CA GLY A 262 -23.09 -43.06 26.38
C GLY A 262 -22.99 -44.29 25.47
N ARG A 263 -22.79 -44.13 24.15
CA ARG A 263 -22.78 -45.26 23.20
C ARG A 263 -21.37 -45.71 22.77
N GLY A 264 -20.33 -44.95 23.14
CA GLY A 264 -18.93 -45.27 22.81
C GLY A 264 -18.55 -45.11 21.33
N THR A 265 -19.53 -44.95 20.44
CA THR A 265 -19.35 -44.78 18.99
C THR A 265 -18.63 -43.46 18.68
N VAL A 266 -17.61 -43.53 17.82
CA VAL A 266 -16.84 -42.38 17.33
C VAL A 266 -17.35 -42.03 15.94
N ARG A 267 -17.80 -40.77 15.75
CA ARG A 267 -18.10 -40.20 14.43
C ARG A 267 -17.03 -39.18 14.07
N THR A 268 -16.59 -39.15 12.82
CA THR A 268 -15.71 -38.09 12.32
C THR A 268 -16.59 -36.99 11.75
N VAL A 269 -16.54 -35.80 12.36
CA VAL A 269 -17.23 -34.61 11.87
C VAL A 269 -16.20 -33.75 11.14
N THR A 270 -16.51 -33.40 9.90
CA THR A 270 -15.69 -32.53 9.07
C THR A 270 -16.16 -31.09 9.28
N LYS A 271 -15.27 -30.19 9.71
CA LYS A 271 -15.53 -28.75 9.86
C LYS A 271 -14.61 -27.99 8.91
N GLN A 272 -15.17 -27.08 8.12
CA GLN A 272 -14.39 -26.10 7.36
C GLN A 272 -14.10 -24.89 8.25
N VAL A 273 -12.89 -24.38 8.16
CA VAL A 273 -12.46 -23.12 8.79
C VAL A 273 -11.84 -22.23 7.71
N PRO A 274 -11.89 -20.89 7.84
CA PRO A 274 -11.19 -20.00 6.93
C PRO A 274 -9.70 -20.35 6.83
N ASN A 275 -9.14 -20.12 5.65
CA ASN A 275 -7.74 -20.30 5.33
C ASN A 275 -7.27 -19.07 4.55
N ASP A 276 -6.10 -18.57 4.90
CA ASP A 276 -5.51 -17.42 4.22
C ASP A 276 -5.22 -17.81 2.77
N SER A 277 -5.55 -16.90 1.86
CA SER A 277 -5.52 -17.07 0.41
C SER A 277 -5.82 -15.72 -0.23
N PHE A 278 -5.15 -15.40 -1.34
CA PHE A 278 -5.44 -14.23 -2.17
C PHE A 278 -6.92 -14.18 -2.58
N PHE A 279 -7.55 -15.34 -2.82
CA PHE A 279 -8.94 -15.41 -3.28
C PHE A 279 -9.98 -14.93 -2.26
N ASN A 280 -9.58 -14.69 -1.00
CA ASN A 280 -10.41 -13.97 -0.03
C ASN A 280 -10.67 -12.50 -0.46
N PHE A 281 -9.84 -11.94 -1.34
CA PHE A 281 -10.04 -10.62 -1.95
C PHE A 281 -11.40 -10.48 -2.65
N PHE A 282 -11.96 -11.57 -3.17
CA PHE A 282 -13.28 -11.61 -3.80
C PHE A 282 -14.43 -11.81 -2.80
N ASN A 283 -14.14 -11.87 -1.51
CA ASN A 283 -15.12 -11.96 -0.44
C ASN A 283 -14.80 -10.91 0.66
N PRO A 284 -14.94 -9.61 0.35
CA PRO A 284 -14.53 -8.55 1.25
C PRO A 284 -15.35 -8.57 2.56
N VAL A 285 -14.72 -8.08 3.62
CA VAL A 285 -15.38 -7.87 4.91
C VAL A 285 -16.50 -6.86 4.72
N LYS A 286 -17.69 -7.16 5.25
CA LYS A 286 -18.85 -6.26 5.20
C LYS A 286 -19.12 -5.70 6.58
N ALA A 287 -19.38 -4.39 6.64
CA ALA A 287 -19.90 -3.77 7.85
C ALA A 287 -21.20 -4.46 8.29
N LEU A 288 -21.33 -4.73 9.59
CA LEU A 288 -22.57 -5.27 10.15
C LEU A 288 -23.69 -4.22 10.06
N PRO A 289 -24.97 -4.63 10.04
CA PRO A 289 -26.10 -3.70 9.95
C PRO A 289 -26.20 -2.67 11.09
N ASP A 290 -25.50 -2.91 12.21
CA ASP A 290 -25.45 -2.02 13.39
C ASP A 290 -24.33 -0.95 13.27
N GLY A 291 -23.59 -0.95 12.17
CA GLY A 291 -22.62 0.09 11.82
C GLY A 291 -21.26 0.01 12.54
N GLU A 292 -21.09 -0.87 13.53
CA GLU A 292 -19.80 -1.06 14.21
C GLU A 292 -18.99 -2.19 13.55
N MET A 293 -17.82 -1.83 13.04
CA MET A 293 -16.73 -2.76 12.66
C MET A 293 -15.68 -2.75 13.78
N ASP A 294 -15.01 -3.88 14.00
CA ASP A 294 -13.82 -3.89 14.86
C ASP A 294 -12.61 -3.31 14.12
N GLU A 295 -11.60 -2.84 14.89
CA GLU A 295 -10.40 -2.18 14.35
C GLU A 295 -9.66 -3.06 13.32
N ASP A 296 -9.62 -4.38 13.53
CA ASP A 296 -8.98 -5.33 12.60
C ASP A 296 -9.73 -5.40 11.26
N SER A 297 -11.06 -5.41 11.31
CA SER A 297 -11.93 -5.40 10.12
C SER A 297 -11.85 -4.08 9.36
N GLU A 298 -11.77 -2.95 10.06
CA GLU A 298 -11.56 -1.63 9.45
C GLU A 298 -10.21 -1.54 8.76
N PHE A 299 -9.14 -2.00 9.40
CA PHE A 299 -7.81 -2.08 8.81
C PHE A 299 -7.80 -2.96 7.55
N THR A 300 -8.42 -4.14 7.63
CA THR A 300 -8.53 -5.06 6.48
C THR A 300 -9.26 -4.41 5.30
N LEU A 301 -10.33 -3.66 5.55
CA LEU A 301 -11.07 -2.97 4.51
C LEU A 301 -10.29 -1.79 3.92
N ALA A 302 -9.54 -1.05 4.75
CA ALA A 302 -8.67 0.02 4.28
C ALA A 302 -7.57 -0.51 3.35
N THR A 303 -6.91 -1.62 3.72
CA THR A 303 -5.94 -2.31 2.86
C THR A 303 -6.60 -2.80 1.57
N ASP A 304 -7.81 -3.35 1.63
CA ASP A 304 -8.55 -3.78 0.44
C ASP A 304 -8.83 -2.63 -0.55
N PHE A 305 -9.17 -1.44 -0.04
CA PHE A 305 -9.38 -0.24 -0.84
C PHE A 305 -8.08 0.25 -1.47
N GLU A 306 -6.98 0.23 -0.72
CA GLU A 306 -5.65 0.58 -1.20
C GLU A 306 -5.21 -0.34 -2.35
N ILE A 307 -5.35 -1.66 -2.20
CA ILE A 307 -5.09 -2.64 -3.25
C ILE A 307 -5.97 -2.37 -4.48
N GLY A 308 -7.26 -2.07 -4.28
CA GLY A 308 -8.17 -1.72 -5.35
C GLY A 308 -7.71 -0.50 -6.16
N HIS A 309 -7.26 0.54 -5.45
CA HIS A 309 -6.71 1.75 -6.05
C HIS A 309 -5.39 1.46 -6.78
N PHE A 310 -4.52 0.66 -6.18
CA PHE A 310 -3.23 0.28 -6.70
C PHE A 310 -3.33 -0.51 -8.01
N PHE A 311 -4.27 -1.46 -8.10
CA PHE A 311 -4.58 -2.14 -9.37
C PHE A 311 -5.03 -1.17 -10.45
N ARG A 312 -5.94 -0.25 -10.09
CA ARG A 312 -6.54 0.70 -11.02
C ARG A 312 -5.52 1.70 -11.58
N GLU A 313 -4.69 2.30 -10.74
CA GLU A 313 -3.83 3.42 -11.12
C GLU A 313 -2.41 3.02 -11.50
N ARG A 314 -1.88 1.93 -10.92
CA ARG A 314 -0.47 1.55 -11.10
C ARG A 314 -0.33 0.25 -11.89
N ILE A 315 -0.82 -0.87 -11.35
CA ILE A 315 -0.55 -2.20 -11.92
C ILE A 315 -1.13 -2.36 -13.33
N VAL A 316 -2.42 -2.11 -13.53
CA VAL A 316 -3.05 -2.35 -14.84
C VAL A 316 -2.48 -1.44 -15.93
N PRO A 317 -2.27 -0.13 -15.72
CA PRO A 317 -1.69 0.74 -16.74
C PRO A 317 -0.22 0.44 -17.07
N ARG A 318 0.58 0.01 -16.08
CA ARG A 318 2.04 -0.20 -16.20
C ARG A 318 2.47 -1.66 -16.06
N ALA A 319 1.57 -2.62 -16.36
CA ALA A 319 1.79 -4.04 -16.05
C ALA A 319 3.12 -4.61 -16.59
N VAL A 320 3.55 -4.21 -17.79
CA VAL A 320 4.83 -4.66 -18.36
C VAL A 320 6.03 -4.18 -17.53
N LEU A 321 5.99 -2.97 -16.99
CA LEU A 321 7.07 -2.41 -16.17
C LEU A 321 7.16 -3.09 -14.79
N TYR A 322 6.02 -3.53 -14.25
CA TYR A 322 6.00 -4.36 -13.04
C TYR A 322 6.47 -5.80 -13.29
N PHE A 323 6.25 -6.30 -14.50
CA PHE A 323 6.75 -7.61 -14.92
C PHE A 323 8.27 -7.58 -15.15
N THR A 324 8.80 -6.52 -15.76
CA THR A 324 10.25 -6.33 -15.99
C THR A 324 11.02 -5.87 -14.75
N GLY A 325 10.32 -5.28 -13.77
CA GLY A 325 10.90 -4.78 -12.52
C GLY A 325 11.22 -3.28 -12.53
N GLU A 326 11.19 -2.63 -13.68
CA GLU A 326 11.50 -1.19 -13.84
C GLU A 326 10.58 -0.29 -12.99
N ALA A 327 9.31 -0.67 -12.82
CA ALA A 327 8.39 0.08 -11.96
C ALA A 327 8.64 -0.09 -10.46
N LEU A 328 9.44 -1.08 -10.05
CA LEU A 328 9.82 -1.31 -8.65
C LEU A 328 11.06 -0.48 -8.30
N GLU A 329 12.03 -0.42 -9.22
CA GLU A 329 13.24 0.42 -9.08
C GLU A 329 12.88 1.91 -8.92
N ASP A 330 11.88 2.38 -9.69
CA ASP A 330 11.32 3.74 -9.57
C ASP A 330 10.75 4.02 -8.16
N ASP A 331 10.15 3.03 -7.48
CA ASP A 331 9.56 3.21 -6.15
C ASP A 331 10.64 3.17 -5.05
N GLU A 332 11.71 2.36 -5.20
CA GLU A 332 12.85 2.28 -4.27
C GLU A 332 13.78 3.51 -4.34
N SER A 333 13.99 4.11 -5.52
CA SER A 333 14.87 5.29 -5.66
C SER A 333 14.35 6.52 -4.90
N PHE A 334 13.04 6.59 -4.67
CA PHE A 334 12.43 7.66 -3.85
C PHE A 334 12.65 7.46 -2.35
N GLU A 335 12.87 6.22 -1.89
CA GLU A 335 13.16 5.95 -0.47
C GLU A 335 14.65 6.15 -0.12
N GLU A 336 15.56 5.91 -1.08
CA GLU A 336 17.00 6.08 -0.86
C GLU A 336 17.44 7.56 -0.80
N GLU A 337 16.78 8.47 -1.53
CA GLU A 337 17.02 9.92 -1.44
C GLU A 337 16.66 10.52 -0.05
N GLU A 338 15.84 9.86 0.78
CA GLU A 338 15.50 10.34 2.13
C GLU A 338 16.53 9.93 3.21
N LEU A 339 17.48 9.06 2.90
CA LEU A 339 18.47 8.56 3.87
C LEU A 339 19.87 9.20 3.75
N GLU A 340 20.08 10.10 2.80
CA GLU A 340 21.39 10.71 2.52
C GLU A 340 21.57 12.16 3.03
N GLU A 341 20.72 12.65 3.97
CA GLU A 341 20.99 13.87 4.75
C GLU A 341 21.36 13.52 6.19
N GLY A 342 22.60 13.05 6.43
CA GLY A 342 22.98 12.67 7.79
C GLY A 342 24.46 12.47 8.13
N ASP A 343 25.42 12.73 7.23
CA ASP A 343 26.84 12.61 7.58
C ASP A 343 27.68 13.72 6.94
N GLU A 344 27.60 14.94 7.52
CA GLU A 344 28.65 15.93 7.34
C GLU A 344 29.64 15.82 8.51
N GLU A 345 30.78 15.19 8.22
CA GLU A 345 31.98 15.21 9.04
C GLU A 345 32.47 16.66 9.28
N GLU A 346 32.61 17.09 10.53
CA GLU A 346 33.51 18.21 10.87
C GLU A 346 34.77 17.68 11.58
N GLN A 347 35.80 17.40 10.77
CA GLN A 347 37.23 17.54 11.08
C GLN A 347 37.64 18.91 10.50
N ASP A 348 38.51 19.76 11.03
CA ASP A 348 39.57 19.71 12.03
C ASP A 348 39.98 21.20 12.28
N GLU A 349 40.74 21.49 13.35
CA GLU A 349 42.00 22.26 13.30
C GLU A 349 42.47 22.67 14.70
N GLU A 350 43.49 21.93 15.13
CA GLU A 350 44.54 22.18 16.12
C GLU A 350 45.05 23.63 16.23
N ALA A 351 45.36 24.06 17.46
CA ALA A 351 46.41 25.05 17.72
C ALA A 351 47.01 24.82 19.12
N ASP A 352 48.13 24.11 19.12
CA ASP A 352 49.15 23.93 20.15
C ASP A 352 49.85 25.28 20.48
N ASP A 353 50.07 25.61 21.76
CA ASP A 353 51.41 25.96 22.29
C ASP A 353 51.41 26.20 23.83
N ASP A 354 52.58 25.90 24.39
CA ASP A 354 52.98 25.63 25.77
C ASP A 354 53.00 26.78 26.82
N ASP A 355 53.21 26.31 28.07
CA ASP A 355 54.06 26.89 29.15
C ASP A 355 53.48 27.81 30.26
N ASP A 356 53.39 27.21 31.46
CA ASP A 356 54.26 27.51 32.64
C ASP A 356 53.61 28.00 33.97
N GLU A 357 53.90 27.20 35.00
CA GLU A 357 54.01 27.39 36.47
C GLU A 357 53.02 28.26 37.28
N GLY A 358 52.56 27.68 38.41
CA GLY A 358 51.92 28.47 39.47
C GLY A 358 51.38 27.69 40.68
N ASP A 359 52.21 26.88 41.32
CA ASP A 359 51.99 26.29 42.65
C ASP A 359 51.68 27.38 43.72
N PHE A 360 50.53 27.27 44.41
CA PHE A 360 50.34 27.94 45.71
C PHE A 360 49.26 27.29 46.59
N ASP A 361 49.68 26.33 47.41
CA ASP A 361 49.02 25.92 48.65
C ASP A 361 49.57 26.75 49.84
N PRO A 362 48.71 27.26 50.74
CA PRO A 362 49.11 27.24 52.14
C PRO A 362 48.01 26.81 53.12
N LYS A 363 48.19 25.59 53.65
CA LYS A 363 48.43 25.23 55.07
C LYS A 363 47.27 25.28 56.10
N LYS A 364 47.28 24.19 56.90
CA LYS A 364 46.82 23.92 58.29
C LYS A 364 45.45 23.22 58.38
N GLU A 365 45.26 22.12 59.10
CA GLU A 365 45.97 21.52 60.24
C GLU A 365 45.59 20.02 60.37
N GLN A 366 46.57 19.15 60.62
CA GLN A 366 46.41 17.80 61.21
C GLN A 366 46.18 17.94 62.75
N PRO A 367 45.88 16.89 63.58
CA PRO A 367 46.00 15.44 63.32
C PRO A 367 44.88 14.51 63.90
N GLN A 368 44.77 13.30 63.30
CA GLN A 368 44.72 11.92 63.85
C GLN A 368 44.02 11.56 65.21
N PRO A 369 43.81 10.26 65.52
CA PRO A 369 43.36 9.12 64.71
C PRO A 369 42.36 8.21 65.49
N ALA A 370 42.08 7.06 64.88
CA ALA A 370 41.85 5.74 65.47
C ALA A 370 40.41 5.18 65.41
N GLU A 371 40.38 4.05 64.73
CA GLU A 371 39.32 3.06 64.65
C GLU A 371 38.82 2.55 66.02
N CYS A 372 37.66 1.89 65.90
CA CYS A 372 37.25 0.68 66.60
C CYS A 372 36.31 0.81 67.81
N LYS A 373 35.06 0.42 67.49
CA LYS A 373 34.28 -0.67 68.12
C LYS A 373 33.34 -0.35 69.28
N GLN A 374 32.11 -0.85 69.05
CA GLN A 374 31.17 -1.47 70.00
C GLN A 374 30.50 -0.47 70.97
N GLN A 375 29.18 -0.44 71.07
CA GLN A 375 28.16 -1.49 70.94
C GLN A 375 26.94 -1.01 70.18
#